data_AF-A0A843I843-F1
#
_entry.id   AF-A0A843I843-F1
#
_cell.length_a   1.000
_cell.length_b   1.000
_cell.length_c   1.000
_cell.angle_alpha   90.00
_cell.angle_beta   90.00
_cell.angle_gamma   90.00
#
_symmetry.space_group_name_H-M   'P 1'
#
loop_
_entity.id
_entity.type
_entity.pdbx_description
1 polymer ?
#
loop_
_entity_poly.entity_id
_entity_poly.type
_entity_poly.pdbx_seq_one_letter_code
_entity_poly.pdbx_strand_id
1 'polypeptide(L)'
;RHVAVELTPGRLLWVPPGFAHGFQALEDAHFLYLVTKEYNREAERCAKWDDPELGIPWPLREGVIVSERDSKCPPLRLAEANFEYPR
;
A
#
# COMPACT_ATOMS: atom_id res chain seq x y z
N ARG A 1 -9.88 8.83 1.21
CA ARG A 1 -10.67 7.83 1.98
C ARG A 1 -9.87 6.54 1.96
N HIS A 2 -9.84 5.79 3.06
CA HIS A 2 -9.13 4.52 3.16
C HIS A 2 -10.05 3.45 3.75
N VAL A 3 -9.69 2.18 3.57
CA VAL A 3 -10.28 1.02 4.25
C VAL A 3 -9.13 0.27 4.89
N ALA A 4 -9.29 -0.13 6.15
CA ALA A 4 -8.30 -0.90 6.88
C ALA A 4 -8.93 -2.19 7.42
N VAL A 5 -8.18 -3.28 7.35
CA VAL A 5 -8.57 -4.60 7.87
C VAL A 5 -7.33 -5.23 8.47
N GLU A 6 -7.45 -5.77 9.69
CA GLU A 6 -6.42 -6.61 10.27
C GLU A 6 -6.50 -8.03 9.69
N LEU A 7 -5.38 -8.52 9.17
CA LEU A 7 -5.27 -9.82 8.54
C LEU A 7 -4.65 -10.83 9.51
N THR A 8 -5.30 -11.98 9.62
CA THR A 8 -4.85 -13.17 10.36
C THR A 8 -4.75 -14.35 9.39
N PRO A 9 -4.06 -15.44 9.75
CA PRO A 9 -4.01 -16.63 8.90
C PRO A 9 -5.41 -17.09 8.46
N GLY A 10 -5.58 -17.36 7.16
CA GLY A 10 -6.85 -17.76 6.56
C GLY A 10 -7.79 -16.60 6.17
N ARG A 11 -7.45 -15.35 6.50
CA ARG A 11 -8.19 -14.15 6.08
C ARG A 11 -7.53 -13.51 4.87
N LEU A 12 -8.30 -13.27 3.81
CA LEU A 12 -7.83 -12.63 2.58
C LEU A 12 -8.55 -11.30 2.37
N LEU A 13 -7.83 -10.33 1.81
CA LEU A 13 -8.37 -9.08 1.32
C LEU A 13 -8.12 -8.99 -0.18
N TRP A 14 -9.20 -8.84 -0.95
CA TRP A 14 -9.09 -8.52 -2.37
C TRP A 14 -9.03 -7.01 -2.54
N VAL A 15 -7.99 -6.54 -3.23
CA VAL A 15 -7.84 -5.15 -3.65
C VAL A 15 -8.07 -5.09 -5.16
N PRO A 16 -9.13 -4.41 -5.64
CA PRO A 16 -9.35 -4.24 -7.07
C PRO A 16 -8.23 -3.41 -7.73
N PRO A 17 -7.96 -3.58 -9.04
CA PRO A 17 -7.04 -2.73 -9.78
C PRO A 17 -7.37 -1.24 -9.63
N GLY A 18 -6.37 -0.37 -9.64
CA GLY A 18 -6.58 1.07 -9.50
C GLY A 18 -6.74 1.58 -8.06
N PHE A 19 -6.69 0.70 -7.06
CA PHE A 19 -6.52 1.08 -5.67
C PHE A 19 -5.07 0.95 -5.23
N ALA A 20 -4.57 1.96 -4.51
CA ALA A 20 -3.34 1.83 -3.76
C ALA A 20 -3.56 0.89 -2.56
N HIS A 21 -2.58 0.05 -2.25
CA HIS A 21 -2.57 -0.78 -1.06
C HIS A 21 -1.21 -0.72 -0.37
N GLY A 22 -1.23 -0.89 0.94
CA GLY A 22 -0.05 -0.99 1.80
C GLY A 22 -0.43 -1.78 3.05
N PHE A 23 0.58 -2.33 3.72
CA PHE A 23 0.38 -3.09 4.95
C PHE A 23 1.46 -2.73 5.98
N GLN A 24 1.16 -2.98 7.25
CA GLN A 24 2.11 -2.92 8.34
C GLN A 24 2.11 -4.29 9.01
N ALA A 25 3.27 -4.96 9.03
CA ALA A 25 3.44 -6.16 9.83
C ALA A 25 3.44 -5.75 11.32
N LEU A 26 2.53 -6.34 12.10
CA LEU A 26 2.40 -6.08 13.54
C LEU A 26 3.31 -6.99 14.38
N GLU A 27 3.75 -8.09 13.79
CA GLU A 27 4.65 -9.09 14.34
C GLU A 27 5.50 -9.69 13.20
N ASP A 28 6.45 -10.56 13.55
CA ASP A 28 7.20 -11.31 12.54
C ASP A 28 6.27 -12.28 11.80
N ALA A 29 6.13 -12.10 10.48
CA ALA A 29 5.13 -12.78 9.69
C ALA A 29 5.57 -12.96 8.23
N HIS A 30 5.09 -14.05 7.63
CA HIS A 30 5.13 -14.24 6.18
C HIS A 30 3.85 -13.72 5.55
N PHE A 31 3.99 -12.74 4.65
CA PHE A 31 2.88 -12.17 3.90
C PHE A 31 2.89 -12.68 2.46
N LEU A 32 1.80 -13.30 2.03
CA LEU A 32 1.62 -13.75 0.65
C LEU A 32 0.40 -13.07 0.04
N TYR A 33 0.53 -12.67 -1.22
CA TYR A 33 -0.57 -12.12 -1.99
C TYR A 33 -0.52 -12.67 -3.42
N LEU A 34 -1.70 -12.90 -3.99
CA LEU A 34 -1.85 -13.29 -5.38
C LEU A 34 -2.00 -12.02 -6.23
N VAL A 35 -1.40 -12.03 -7.42
CA VAL A 35 -1.46 -10.93 -8.37
C VAL A 35 -2.24 -11.31 -9.60
N THR A 36 -2.96 -10.36 -10.18
CA THR A 36 -3.70 -10.56 -11.44
C THR A 36 -2.82 -10.38 -12.68
N LYS A 37 -1.63 -9.80 -12.53
CA LYS A 37 -0.65 -9.53 -13.60
C LYS A 37 0.77 -9.69 -13.05
N GLU A 38 1.71 -9.99 -13.94
CA GLU A 38 3.13 -10.01 -13.61
C GLU A 38 3.65 -8.62 -13.26
N TYR A 39 4.75 -8.58 -12.51
CA TYR A 39 5.39 -7.35 -12.08
C TYR A 39 5.87 -6.52 -13.28
N ASN A 40 5.51 -5.24 -13.29
CA ASN A 40 6.01 -4.25 -14.24
C ASN A 40 6.44 -2.99 -13.49
N ARG A 41 7.75 -2.77 -13.42
CA ARG A 41 8.36 -1.62 -12.74
C ARG A 41 7.90 -0.27 -13.31
N GLU A 42 7.71 -0.18 -14.63
CA GLU A 42 7.32 1.07 -15.28
C GLU A 42 5.86 1.46 -14.99
N ALA A 43 5.03 0.48 -14.63
CA ALA A 43 3.64 0.67 -14.25
C ALA A 43 3.44 0.87 -12.73
N GLU A 44 4.48 0.66 -11.92
CA GLU A 44 4.40 0.86 -10.47
C GLU A 44 4.30 2.35 -10.14
N ARG A 45 3.41 2.68 -9.21
CA ARG A 45 3.29 4.02 -8.61
C ARG A 45 3.28 3.89 -7.11
N CYS A 46 3.73 4.94 -6.42
CA CYS A 46 3.73 4.97 -4.98
C CYS A 46 3.38 6.35 -4.44
N ALA A 47 2.91 6.36 -3.19
CA ALA A 47 2.66 7.55 -2.40
C ALA A 47 3.29 7.35 -1.02
N LYS A 48 3.67 8.45 -0.38
CA LYS A 48 4.23 8.46 0.96
C LYS A 48 3.23 7.84 1.95
N TRP A 49 3.64 6.76 2.61
CA TRP A 49 2.76 5.93 3.43
C TRP A 49 2.16 6.66 4.65
N ASP A 50 2.93 7.60 5.22
CA ASP A 50 2.59 8.44 6.37
C ASP A 50 2.11 9.84 5.96
N ASP A 51 1.69 10.02 4.70
CA ASP A 51 1.14 11.30 4.26
C ASP A 51 -0.11 11.67 5.10
N PRO A 52 -0.13 12.84 5.75
CA PRO A 52 -1.27 13.28 6.55
C PRO A 52 -2.59 13.35 5.78
N GLU A 53 -2.56 13.54 4.45
CA GLU A 53 -3.75 13.59 3.59
C GLU A 53 -4.39 12.22 3.38
N LEU A 54 -3.63 11.14 3.52
CA LEU A 54 -4.19 9.78 3.54
C LEU A 54 -5.02 9.54 4.81
N GLY A 55 -4.63 10.19 5.91
CA GLY A 55 -5.29 10.11 7.21
C GLY A 55 -5.33 8.70 7.79
N ILE A 56 -4.39 7.83 7.43
CA ILE A 56 -4.37 6.41 7.86
C ILE A 56 -3.82 6.33 9.30
N PRO A 57 -4.59 5.79 10.26
CA PRO A 57 -4.14 5.62 11.63
C PRO A 57 -3.30 4.34 11.78
N TRP A 58 -2.06 4.35 11.27
CA TRP A 58 -1.15 3.21 11.39
C TRP A 58 -0.93 2.81 12.87
N PRO A 59 -1.16 1.53 13.25
CA PRO A 59 -1.07 1.08 14.64
C PRO A 59 0.29 1.29 15.31
N LEU A 60 1.39 1.06 14.58
CA LEU A 60 2.76 1.27 15.05
C LEU A 60 3.33 2.52 14.39
N ARG A 61 3.80 3.49 15.18
CA ARG A 61 4.43 4.73 14.68
C ARG A 61 5.92 4.80 14.93
N GLU A 62 6.38 4.21 16.03
CA GLU A 62 7.80 4.18 16.39
C GLU A 62 8.47 2.94 15.83
N GLY A 63 9.72 3.07 15.39
CA GLY A 63 10.50 1.94 14.88
C GLY A 63 10.00 1.35 13.56
N VAL A 64 9.12 2.05 12.82
CA VAL A 64 8.64 1.59 11.50
C VAL A 64 9.82 1.52 10.54
N ILE A 65 10.05 0.33 9.99
CA ILE A 65 11.05 0.09 8.98
C ILE A 65 10.39 0.22 7.61
N VAL A 66 10.92 1.10 6.78
CA VAL A 66 10.49 1.26 5.39
C VAL A 66 11.67 1.08 4.46
N SER A 67 11.41 0.62 3.24
CA SER A 67 12.46 0.51 2.22
C SER A 67 12.95 1.89 1.79
N GLU A 68 14.15 1.96 1.21
CA GLU A 68 14.66 3.21 0.64
C GLU A 68 13.78 3.74 -0.49
N ARG A 69 13.11 2.85 -1.24
CA ARG A 69 12.16 3.24 -2.29
C ARG A 69 10.95 3.93 -1.67
N ASP A 70 10.35 3.31 -0.66
CA ASP A 70 9.09 3.80 -0.09
C ASP A 70 9.31 5.08 0.74
N SER A 71 10.50 5.26 1.32
CA SER A 71 10.88 6.50 2.01
C SER A 71 11.01 7.70 1.09
N LYS A 72 11.23 7.47 -0.22
CA LYS A 72 11.34 8.49 -1.26
C LYS A 72 10.04 8.72 -2.04
N CYS A 73 8.95 8.01 -1.71
CA CYS A 73 7.69 8.20 -2.39
C CYS A 73 7.14 9.62 -2.16
N PRO A 74 6.52 10.23 -3.20
CA PRO A 74 6.02 11.58 -3.12
C PRO A 74 4.81 11.67 -2.18
N PRO A 75 4.51 12.86 -1.62
CA PRO A 75 3.23 13.09 -0.96
C PRO A 75 2.07 12.83 -1.92
N LEU A 76 0.90 12.49 -1.38
CA LEU A 76 -0.28 12.05 -2.14
C LEU A 76 -0.65 13.04 -3.25
N ARG A 77 -0.55 14.35 -3.01
CA ARG A 77 -0.84 15.40 -4.00
C ARG A 77 0.09 15.38 -5.23
N LEU A 78 1.30 14.85 -5.07
CA LEU A 78 2.31 14.77 -6.13
C LEU A 78 2.47 13.34 -6.67
N ALA A 79 1.79 12.36 -6.06
CA ALA A 79 1.78 11.00 -6.54
C ALA A 79 0.97 10.89 -7.84
N GLU A 80 1.44 10.08 -8.79
CA GLU A 80 0.68 9.82 -10.00
C GLU A 80 -0.54 8.94 -9.68
N ALA A 81 -1.73 9.48 -9.92
CA ALA A 81 -3.02 8.80 -9.75
C ALA A 81 -3.75 8.70 -11.10
N ASN A 82 -3.05 8.21 -12.12
CA ASN A 82 -3.49 8.15 -13.51
C ASN A 82 -4.09 6.80 -13.92
N PHE A 83 -4.53 5.98 -12.96
CA PHE A 83 -5.17 4.71 -13.30
C PHE A 83 -6.54 4.98 -13.95
N GLU A 84 -6.70 4.52 -15.18
CA GLU A 84 -7.97 4.52 -15.88
C GLU A 84 -8.57 3.13 -15.82
N TYR A 85 -9.81 3.04 -15.31
CA TYR A 85 -10.58 1.81 -15.42
C TYR A 85 -10.95 1.59 -16.89
N PRO A 86 -10.48 0.50 -17.51
CA PRO A 86 -10.96 0.15 -18.85
C PRO A 86 -12.48 -0.07 -18.75
N ARG A 87 -13.23 0.60 -19.62
CA ARG A 87 -14.68 0.42 -19.74
C ARG A 87 -15.01 -0.95 -20.33
#